data_AF-A0A931AVG0-F1
#
_entry.id   AF-A0A931AVG0-F1
#
_cell.length_a   1.000
_cell.length_b   1.000
_cell.length_c   1.000
_cell.angle_alpha   90.00
_cell.angle_beta   90.00
_cell.angle_gamma   90.00
#
_symmetry.space_group_name_H-M   'P 1'
#
loop_
_entity.id
_entity.type
_entity.pdbx_description
1 polymer ?
#
loop_
_entity_poly.entity_id
_entity_poly.type
_entity_poly.pdbx_seq_one_letter_code
_entity_poly.pdbx_strand_id
1 'polypeptide(L)'
;MNEIGRSFDLYGFCRLDNERYVATRSVKIWEFTDYEHVLVRITEEYAADFYNRQFIDEVVAELVDAHPNHHQSYFTFVNIVESQLRPEDIQAIKELKYSKTFRLGLRGWCDLRLIVVDIPRNQIYTNKAGKEVAESYKSLLEL
;
A
#
# COMPACT_ATOMS: atom_id res chain seq x y z
N MET A 1 -11.86 4.03 9.68
CA MET A 1 -11.23 2.95 10.46
C MET A 1 -10.47 3.62 11.60
N ASN A 2 -11.00 3.60 12.82
CA ASN A 2 -10.45 4.37 13.96
C ASN A 2 -9.49 3.56 14.84
N GLU A 3 -9.18 2.31 14.46
CA GLU A 3 -8.48 1.37 15.33
C GLU A 3 -6.93 1.43 15.20
N ILE A 4 -6.39 2.01 14.11
CA ILE A 4 -4.93 2.15 13.88
C ILE A 4 -4.34 3.45 14.50
N GLY A 5 -5.01 4.10 15.45
CA GLY A 5 -4.52 5.33 16.11
C GLY A 5 -4.35 6.57 15.21
N ARG A 6 -4.59 6.46 13.90
CA ARG A 6 -4.63 7.54 12.90
C ARG A 6 -5.79 7.29 11.93
N SER A 7 -6.52 8.34 11.58
CA SER A 7 -7.76 8.24 10.79
C SER A 7 -7.47 8.15 9.28
N PHE A 8 -8.22 7.26 8.61
CA PHE A 8 -8.33 7.19 7.15
C PHE A 8 -9.78 7.40 6.74
N ASP A 9 -9.97 8.12 5.63
CA ASP A 9 -11.28 8.47 5.09
C ASP A 9 -11.89 7.31 4.29
N LEU A 10 -11.05 6.50 3.65
CA LEU A 10 -11.47 5.31 2.92
C LEU A 10 -10.51 4.14 3.13
N TYR A 11 -11.08 2.95 3.20
CA TYR A 11 -10.34 1.69 3.16
C TYR A 11 -10.91 0.79 2.06
N GLY A 12 -10.03 0.31 1.19
CA GLY A 12 -10.31 -0.68 0.15
C GLY A 12 -9.50 -1.95 0.41
N PHE A 13 -10.09 -3.09 0.11
CA PHE A 13 -9.46 -4.40 0.28
C PHE A 13 -9.78 -5.31 -0.89
N CYS A 14 -8.75 -6.00 -1.40
CA CYS A 14 -8.89 -7.05 -2.39
C CYS A 14 -8.04 -8.26 -1.99
N ARG A 15 -8.60 -9.45 -2.20
CA ARG A 15 -7.93 -10.74 -2.02
C ARG A 15 -7.95 -11.47 -3.35
N LEU A 16 -6.78 -11.94 -3.78
CA LEU A 16 -6.60 -12.68 -5.03
C LEU A 16 -6.07 -14.08 -4.70
N ASP A 17 -6.97 -15.06 -4.78
CA ASP A 17 -6.61 -16.47 -4.65
C ASP A 17 -6.22 -17.04 -6.01
N ASN A 18 -5.02 -17.61 -6.08
CA ASN A 18 -4.49 -18.22 -7.30
C ASN A 18 -4.25 -19.71 -7.06
N GLU A 19 -4.81 -20.55 -7.93
CA GLU A 19 -4.69 -22.01 -7.85
C GLU A 19 -4.35 -22.58 -9.23
N ARG A 20 -3.41 -23.54 -9.27
CA ARG A 20 -3.12 -24.30 -10.49
C ARG A 20 -3.25 -25.79 -10.27
N TYR A 21 -3.87 -26.49 -11.23
CA TYR A 21 -4.13 -27.92 -11.20
C TYR A 21 -3.38 -28.65 -12.33
N VAL A 22 -2.97 -29.93 -12.15
CA VAL A 22 -2.48 -30.79 -13.27
C VAL A 22 -3.60 -31.73 -13.72
N ALA A 23 -3.83 -31.80 -15.03
CA ALA A 23 -4.62 -32.79 -15.78
C ALA A 23 -6.12 -32.93 -15.43
N THR A 24 -6.48 -32.99 -14.15
CA THR A 24 -7.84 -33.02 -13.59
C THR A 24 -7.88 -32.14 -12.34
N ARG A 25 -9.06 -31.64 -11.93
CA ARG A 25 -9.23 -30.83 -10.69
C ARG A 25 -8.80 -31.56 -9.39
N SER A 26 -8.31 -32.78 -9.48
CA SER A 26 -7.95 -33.66 -8.37
C SER A 26 -6.51 -33.50 -7.87
N VAL A 27 -5.62 -32.78 -8.56
CA VAL A 27 -4.23 -32.56 -8.10
C VAL A 27 -3.85 -31.08 -8.18
N LYS A 28 -3.84 -30.43 -7.02
CA LYS A 28 -3.43 -29.01 -6.83
C LYS A 28 -1.90 -28.93 -6.81
N ILE A 29 -1.29 -28.14 -7.68
CA ILE A 29 0.17 -27.97 -7.80
C ILE A 29 0.67 -26.93 -6.80
N TRP A 30 0.01 -25.77 -6.79
CA TRP A 30 0.34 -24.65 -5.93
C TRP A 30 -0.90 -23.77 -5.74
N GLU A 31 -0.97 -23.17 -4.55
CA GLU A 31 -1.97 -22.23 -4.12
C GLU A 31 -1.26 -21.08 -3.43
N PHE A 32 -1.59 -19.85 -3.81
CA PHE A 32 -1.09 -18.67 -3.13
C PHE A 32 -2.15 -17.58 -3.14
N THR A 33 -2.12 -16.78 -2.09
CA THR A 33 -3.04 -15.65 -1.93
C THR A 33 -2.25 -14.36 -1.87
N ASP A 34 -2.67 -13.41 -2.70
CA ASP A 34 -2.20 -12.03 -2.67
C ASP A 34 -3.27 -11.13 -2.05
N TYR A 35 -2.82 -10.11 -1.33
CA TYR A 35 -3.70 -9.14 -0.67
C TYR A 35 -3.32 -7.72 -1.08
N GLU A 36 -4.33 -6.90 -1.36
CA GLU A 36 -4.19 -5.49 -1.69
C GLU A 36 -5.04 -4.67 -0.72
N HIS A 37 -4.37 -3.82 0.05
CA HIS A 37 -4.98 -2.89 0.99
C HIS A 37 -4.76 -1.47 0.46
N VAL A 38 -5.83 -0.69 0.32
CA VAL A 38 -5.76 0.71 -0.07
C VAL A 38 -6.31 1.55 1.06
N LEU A 39 -5.49 2.44 1.60
CA LEU A 39 -5.86 3.35 2.68
C LEU A 39 -5.76 4.78 2.15
N VAL A 40 -6.90 5.45 2.03
CA VAL A 40 -6.98 6.82 1.51
C VAL A 40 -7.19 7.79 2.65
N ARG A 41 -6.47 8.90 2.60
CA ARG A 41 -6.70 10.07 3.45
C ARG A 41 -6.72 11.34 2.61
N ILE A 42 -7.53 12.30 3.04
CA ILE A 42 -7.59 13.66 2.52
C ILE A 42 -7.08 14.59 3.61
N THR A 43 -6.18 15.49 3.25
CA THR A 43 -5.51 16.39 4.19
C THR A 43 -5.33 17.78 3.62
N GLU A 44 -5.46 18.78 4.48
CA GLU A 44 -5.08 20.15 4.13
C GLU A 44 -3.56 20.21 3.87
N GLU A 45 -2.75 19.70 4.81
CA GLU A 45 -1.28 19.70 4.73
C GLU A 45 -0.66 18.30 4.79
N TYR A 46 0.43 18.12 4.03
CA TYR A 46 1.21 16.89 4.08
C TYR A 46 2.10 16.84 5.31
N ALA A 47 1.98 15.77 6.09
CA ALA A 47 2.82 15.49 7.23
C ALA A 47 3.74 14.29 6.94
N ALA A 48 5.01 14.54 6.65
CA ALA A 48 5.99 13.48 6.33
C ALA A 48 6.11 12.44 7.45
N ASP A 49 6.11 12.87 8.72
CA ASP A 49 6.22 12.01 9.90
C ASP A 49 4.98 11.11 10.13
N PHE A 50 3.91 11.31 9.36
CA PHE A 50 2.77 10.40 9.37
C PHE A 50 3.13 9.00 8.87
N TYR A 51 4.09 8.86 7.95
CA TYR A 51 4.50 7.55 7.43
C TYR A 51 5.74 7.02 8.16
N ASN A 52 5.82 7.28 9.47
CA ASN A 52 6.90 6.76 10.28
C ASN A 52 6.84 5.23 10.40
N ARG A 53 7.99 4.64 10.72
CA ARG A 53 8.18 3.19 10.76
C ARG A 53 7.22 2.50 11.74
N GLN A 54 7.03 3.08 12.92
CA GLN A 54 6.16 2.51 13.96
C GLN A 54 4.73 2.36 13.45
N PHE A 55 4.17 3.43 12.88
CA PHE A 55 2.82 3.40 12.34
C PHE A 55 2.66 2.37 11.21
N ILE A 56 3.64 2.29 10.30
CA ILE A 56 3.60 1.27 9.23
C ILE A 56 3.64 -0.15 9.82
N ASP A 57 4.46 -0.39 10.84
CA ASP A 57 4.52 -1.70 11.51
C ASP A 57 3.19 -2.04 12.20
N GLU A 58 2.49 -1.07 12.80
CA GLU A 58 1.16 -1.22 13.41
C GLU A 58 0.10 -1.58 12.36
N VAL A 59 0.04 -0.85 11.25
CA VAL A 59 -0.86 -1.14 10.11
C VAL A 59 -0.62 -2.56 9.58
N VAL A 60 0.64 -2.94 9.41
CA VAL A 60 1.01 -4.28 8.94
C VAL A 60 0.61 -5.37 9.93
N ALA A 61 0.75 -5.12 11.24
CA ALA A 61 0.34 -6.07 12.26
C ALA A 61 -1.18 -6.29 12.31
N GLU A 62 -1.96 -5.25 12.00
CA GLU A 62 -3.42 -5.33 11.97
C GLU A 62 -3.95 -5.98 10.68
N LEU A 63 -3.35 -5.66 9.54
CA LEU A 63 -3.91 -6.01 8.23
C LEU A 63 -3.28 -7.25 7.58
N VAL A 64 -2.04 -7.63 7.93
CA VAL A 64 -1.39 -8.82 7.35
C VAL A 64 -1.59 -10.04 8.23
N ASP A 65 -2.34 -11.03 7.71
CA ASP A 65 -2.23 -12.41 8.17
C ASP A 65 -1.22 -13.18 7.32
N ALA A 66 0.00 -13.33 7.84
CA ALA A 66 1.04 -14.15 7.21
C ALA A 66 0.78 -15.64 7.49
N HIS A 67 -0.27 -16.19 6.87
CA HIS A 67 -0.62 -17.61 6.87
C HIS A 67 0.26 -18.39 5.87
N PRO A 68 0.26 -19.75 5.88
CA PRO A 68 1.16 -20.54 5.03
C PRO A 68 1.08 -20.31 3.52
N ASN A 69 -0.08 -19.89 3.00
CA ASN A 69 -0.28 -19.60 1.56
C ASN A 69 -0.20 -18.10 1.25
N HIS A 70 0.11 -17.26 2.24
CA HIS A 70 0.32 -15.83 2.03
C HIS A 70 1.58 -15.65 1.18
N HIS A 71 1.43 -15.05 0.00
CA HIS A 71 2.52 -14.81 -0.93
C HIS A 71 2.97 -13.36 -0.89
N GLN A 72 2.05 -12.42 -1.08
CA GLN A 72 2.36 -10.99 -0.97
C GLN A 72 1.16 -10.20 -0.45
N SER A 73 1.44 -9.18 0.35
CA SER A 73 0.48 -8.12 0.68
C SER A 73 1.03 -6.77 0.24
N TYR A 74 0.21 -5.96 -0.41
CA TYR A 74 0.54 -4.58 -0.71
C TYR A 74 -0.32 -3.64 0.13
N PHE A 75 0.35 -2.64 0.70
CA PHE A 75 -0.29 -1.53 1.40
C PHE A 75 -0.10 -0.27 0.58
N THR A 76 -1.18 0.18 -0.05
CA THR A 76 -1.18 1.42 -0.82
C THR A 76 -1.77 2.53 0.04
N PHE A 77 -0.90 3.40 0.56
CA PHE A 77 -1.33 4.67 1.13
C PHE A 77 -1.55 5.67 0.01
N VAL A 78 -2.76 6.22 -0.05
CA VAL A 78 -3.11 7.34 -0.92
C VAL A 78 -3.35 8.56 -0.04
N ASN A 79 -2.58 9.63 -0.25
CA ASN A 79 -2.81 10.89 0.43
C ASN A 79 -3.16 11.97 -0.58
N ILE A 80 -4.36 12.52 -0.48
CA ILE A 80 -4.80 13.66 -1.27
C ILE A 80 -4.53 14.90 -0.42
N VAL A 81 -3.67 15.78 -0.93
CA VAL A 81 -3.19 16.96 -0.22
C VAL A 81 -3.72 18.21 -0.91
N GLU A 82 -4.46 19.02 -0.18
CA GLU A 82 -5.10 20.24 -0.70
C GLU A 82 -4.13 21.43 -0.79
N SER A 83 -3.01 21.37 -0.06
CA SER A 83 -1.90 22.32 -0.15
C SER A 83 -0.76 21.83 -1.04
N GLN A 84 0.06 22.79 -1.50
CA GLN A 84 1.18 22.54 -2.37
C GLN A 84 2.32 21.86 -1.57
N LEU A 85 2.83 20.73 -2.07
CA LEU A 85 3.94 20.04 -1.42
C LEU A 85 5.24 20.85 -1.48
N ARG A 86 6.04 20.78 -0.42
CA ARG A 86 7.37 21.40 -0.42
C ARG A 86 8.40 20.43 -1.03
N PRO A 87 9.52 20.92 -1.57
CA PRO A 87 10.56 20.05 -2.14
C PRO A 87 11.04 18.95 -1.18
N GLU A 88 11.13 19.26 0.11
CA GLU A 88 11.48 18.30 1.17
C GLU A 88 10.43 17.20 1.34
N ASP A 89 9.14 17.51 1.21
CA ASP A 89 8.05 16.54 1.30
C ASP A 89 8.12 15.56 0.13
N ILE A 90 8.33 16.09 -1.08
CA ILE A 90 8.52 15.29 -2.30
C ILE A 90 9.73 14.36 -2.17
N GLN A 91 10.82 14.83 -1.56
CA GLN A 91 12.01 14.02 -1.33
C GLN A 91 11.72 12.91 -0.32
N ALA A 92 11.06 13.22 0.81
CA ALA A 92 10.66 12.24 1.81
C ALA A 92 9.75 11.15 1.23
N ILE A 93 8.78 11.53 0.38
CA ILE A 93 7.90 10.59 -0.34
C ILE A 93 8.74 9.62 -1.19
N LYS A 94 9.70 10.12 -1.96
CA LYS A 94 10.54 9.30 -2.85
C LYS A 94 11.48 8.36 -2.08
N GLU A 95 11.96 8.80 -0.92
CA GLU A 95 12.90 8.06 -0.08
C GLU A 95 12.23 7.00 0.78
N LEU A 96 10.93 7.14 1.07
CA LEU A 96 10.18 6.19 1.89
C LEU A 96 10.22 4.78 1.31
N LYS A 97 10.84 3.86 2.03
CA LYS A 97 10.94 2.45 1.68
C LYS A 97 10.51 1.60 2.85
N TYR A 98 9.61 0.67 2.59
CA TYR A 98 9.24 -0.33 3.58
C TYR A 98 8.91 -1.64 2.86
N SER A 99 9.53 -2.70 3.36
CA SER A 99 9.28 -4.08 2.99
C SER A 99 9.49 -4.95 4.21
N LYS A 100 8.65 -5.97 4.41
CA LYS A 100 8.77 -6.91 5.53
C LYS A 100 8.54 -8.32 5.03
N THR A 101 9.48 -9.21 5.30
CA THR A 101 9.36 -10.63 5.00
C THR A 101 8.87 -11.39 6.23
N PHE A 102 8.09 -12.44 6.01
CA PHE A 102 7.53 -13.25 7.09
C PHE A 102 8.14 -14.65 7.09
N ARG A 103 8.55 -15.12 8.28
CA ARG A 103 9.23 -16.41 8.49
C ARG A 103 10.34 -16.68 7.47
N LEU A 104 11.30 -15.76 7.36
CA LEU A 104 12.43 -15.85 6.42
C LEU A 104 11.98 -15.99 4.95
N GLY A 105 10.80 -15.45 4.60
CA GLY A 105 10.22 -15.51 3.26
C GLY A 105 9.32 -16.72 3.00
N LEU A 106 9.25 -17.69 3.92
CA LEU A 106 8.40 -18.87 3.79
C LEU A 106 6.89 -18.56 3.87
N ARG A 107 6.54 -17.36 4.33
CA ARG A 107 5.16 -16.87 4.36
C ARG A 107 5.02 -15.54 3.64
N GLY A 108 5.78 -15.39 2.55
CA GLY A 108 5.69 -14.22 1.69
C GLY A 108 6.30 -12.95 2.30
N TRP A 109 5.92 -11.82 1.71
CA TRP A 109 6.36 -10.49 2.13
C TRP A 109 5.22 -9.47 2.02
N CYS A 110 5.43 -8.28 2.56
CA CYS A 110 4.60 -7.13 2.25
C CYS A 110 5.44 -5.92 1.86
N ASP A 111 4.90 -5.10 0.98
CA ASP A 111 5.52 -3.86 0.51
C ASP A 111 4.59 -2.66 0.68
N LEU A 112 5.18 -1.51 0.99
CA LEU A 112 4.47 -0.24 1.07
C LEU A 112 4.55 0.54 -0.23
N ARG A 113 3.40 0.85 -0.81
CA ARG A 113 3.21 1.78 -1.92
C ARG A 113 2.67 3.10 -1.36
N LEU A 114 3.37 4.20 -1.59
CA LEU A 114 2.87 5.54 -1.24
C LEU A 114 2.54 6.30 -2.52
N ILE A 115 1.31 6.80 -2.61
CA ILE A 115 0.79 7.69 -3.65
C ILE A 115 0.36 8.99 -2.95
N VAL A 116 0.93 10.12 -3.36
CA VAL A 116 0.54 11.44 -2.85
C VAL A 116 0.08 12.29 -4.02
N VAL A 117 -1.15 12.79 -3.93
CA VAL A 117 -1.77 13.68 -4.91
C VAL A 117 -1.62 15.11 -4.40
N ASP A 118 -0.83 15.92 -5.08
CA ASP A 118 -0.70 17.37 -4.86
C ASP A 118 -1.76 18.06 -5.73
N ILE A 119 -2.89 18.43 -5.11
CA ILE A 119 -4.03 19.03 -5.80
C ILE A 119 -3.63 20.37 -6.44
N PRO A 120 -2.94 21.31 -5.75
CA PRO A 120 -2.56 22.58 -6.37
C PRO A 120 -1.67 22.46 -7.60
N ARG A 121 -0.74 21.51 -7.63
CA ARG A 121 0.12 21.28 -8.81
C ARG A 121 -0.47 20.35 -9.85
N ASN A 122 -1.58 19.70 -9.54
CA ASN A 122 -2.14 18.61 -10.31
C ASN A 122 -1.09 17.53 -10.64
N GLN A 123 -0.38 17.05 -9.61
CA GLN A 123 0.70 16.07 -9.75
C GLN A 123 0.60 14.93 -8.75
N ILE A 124 1.11 13.75 -9.16
CA ILE A 124 1.26 12.59 -8.29
C ILE A 124 2.74 12.36 -8.00
N TYR A 125 3.05 12.17 -6.73
CA TYR A 125 4.37 11.75 -6.25
C TYR A 125 4.27 10.38 -5.59
N THR A 126 5.26 9.53 -5.85
CA THR A 126 5.27 8.17 -5.33
C THR A 126 6.63 7.78 -4.79
N ASN A 127 6.62 6.83 -3.85
CA ASN A 127 7.83 6.09 -3.52
C ASN A 127 8.17 5.07 -4.63
N LYS A 128 9.32 4.39 -4.52
CA LYS A 128 9.77 3.45 -5.57
C LYS A 128 8.74 2.37 -5.89
N ALA A 129 8.11 1.76 -4.88
CA ALA A 129 7.11 0.71 -5.06
C ALA A 129 5.78 1.25 -5.63
N GLY A 130 5.36 2.45 -5.21
CA GLY A 130 4.14 3.08 -5.69
C GLY A 130 4.13 3.40 -7.20
N LYS A 131 5.30 3.44 -7.85
CA LYS A 131 5.40 3.60 -9.31
C LYS A 131 4.66 2.51 -10.08
N GLU A 132 4.57 1.29 -9.55
CA GLU A 132 3.90 0.16 -10.21
C GLU A 132 2.40 0.40 -10.43
N VAL A 133 1.77 1.19 -9.54
CA VAL A 133 0.32 1.43 -9.55
C VAL A 133 -0.03 2.89 -9.86
N ALA A 134 0.97 3.76 -10.04
CA ALA A 134 0.77 5.20 -10.20
C ALA A 134 -0.18 5.56 -11.35
N GLU A 135 -0.14 4.83 -12.46
CA GLU A 135 -1.02 5.03 -13.61
C GLU A 135 -2.50 4.87 -13.25
N SER A 136 -2.83 3.92 -12.36
CA SER A 136 -4.21 3.69 -11.91
C SER A 136 -4.79 4.85 -11.10
N TYR A 137 -3.93 5.71 -10.55
CA TYR A 137 -4.34 6.87 -9.75
C TYR A 137 -4.33 8.19 -10.53
N LYS A 138 -3.89 8.21 -11.79
CA LYS A 138 -3.86 9.43 -12.60
C LYS A 138 -5.23 10.05 -12.83
N SER A 139 -6.29 9.24 -12.86
CA SER A 139 -7.67 9.75 -12.97
C SER A 139 -8.08 10.66 -11.82
N LEU A 140 -7.38 10.61 -10.67
CA LEU A 140 -7.60 11.55 -9.57
C LEU A 140 -7.16 12.99 -9.90
N LEU A 141 -6.33 13.17 -10.94
CA LEU A 141 -5.89 14.48 -11.44
C LEU A 141 -6.87 15.10 -12.46
N GLU A 142 -7.91 14.35 -12.83
CA GLU A 142 -8.94 14.75 -13.81
C GLU A 142 -10.25 15.17 -13.13
N LEU A 143 -10.32 15.08 -11.80
CA LEU A 143 -11.44 15.51 -10.96
C LEU A 143 -11.36 17.00 -10.64
#